data_AF-A0A108C7T9-F1
#
_entry.id   AF-A0A108C7T9-F1
#
_cell.length_a   1.000
_cell.length_b   1.000
_cell.length_c   1.000
_cell.angle_alpha   90.00
_cell.angle_beta   90.00
_cell.angle_gamma   90.00
#
_symmetry.space_group_name_H-M   'P 1'
#
loop_
_entity.id
_entity.type
_entity.pdbx_description
1 polymer ?
#
loop_
_entity_poly.entity_id
_entity_poly.type
_entity_poly.pdbx_seq_one_letter_code
_entity_poly.pdbx_strand_id
1 'polypeptide(L)'
;MIFRQLFDQQSSTYTYLLADRASREAVLIDPVFEQVRRDAALIDELGLRLGATIDTHVHADHVTGAWLLKQRTGSAIAISAASGAAGADRYLRDGDHCAFGERYLTVRATPGHTNGCISLVLDDESMAFIGDCLLIRGTGRTDFQQGDPRAMYRAVHGRLFTLPESCLLYPAHDYRGLTVTSVGEERRFNPRLGGDLSEDDFAGYMTNLGLPHPRRIDVAVPANLKCGIAASAPERQDEPGWAPLVYTFAGFWEIDPQWLEDHLNAVQIVDVREPAEFTGPLGHIPDATPIPLGELAARAAELTRDRPIVTVCRAGGRSAQATVILRQAGFDAIANLGGGMLRWRADGRAVVNGRL
;
A
#
# COMPACT_ATOMS: atom_id res chain seq x y z
N MET A 1 -17.72 5.43 7.09
CA MET A 1 -16.61 4.96 6.24
C MET A 1 -15.25 5.34 6.83
N ILE A 2 -14.27 4.44 6.70
CA ILE A 2 -12.84 4.68 6.88
C ILE A 2 -12.24 4.86 5.48
N PHE A 3 -11.35 5.84 5.33
CA PHE A 3 -10.70 6.15 4.06
C PHE A 3 -9.21 6.43 4.30
N ARG A 4 -8.34 5.85 3.46
CA ARG A 4 -6.92 6.17 3.38
C ARG A 4 -6.50 6.24 1.91
N GLN A 5 -5.74 7.27 1.58
CA GLN A 5 -4.99 7.39 0.34
C GLN A 5 -3.53 7.12 0.67
N LEU A 6 -2.94 6.14 -0.01
CA LEU A 6 -1.54 5.75 0.09
C LEU A 6 -0.86 6.10 -1.23
N PHE A 7 0.44 6.38 -1.19
CA PHE A 7 1.19 6.80 -2.37
C PHE A 7 2.44 5.92 -2.52
N ASP A 8 2.66 5.40 -3.72
CA ASP A 8 3.92 4.78 -4.11
C ASP A 8 4.81 5.80 -4.82
N GLN A 9 5.99 6.04 -4.26
CA GLN A 9 6.90 7.07 -4.77
C GLN A 9 7.55 6.69 -6.11
N GLN A 10 7.69 5.38 -6.39
CA GLN A 10 8.42 4.91 -7.57
C GLN A 10 7.59 5.06 -8.85
N SER A 11 6.30 4.73 -8.77
CA SER A 11 5.33 4.79 -9.86
C SER A 11 4.48 6.06 -9.85
N SER A 12 4.46 6.78 -8.71
CA SER A 12 3.53 7.87 -8.43
C SER A 12 2.07 7.43 -8.37
N THR A 13 1.82 6.16 -8.05
CA THR A 13 0.49 5.57 -7.94
C THR A 13 -0.14 5.90 -6.59
N TYR A 14 -1.42 6.24 -6.62
CA TYR A 14 -2.30 6.25 -5.46
C TYR A 14 -3.02 4.92 -5.30
N THR A 15 -2.97 4.38 -4.09
CA THR A 15 -3.75 3.22 -3.65
C THR A 15 -4.78 3.68 -2.63
N TYR A 16 -6.02 3.20 -2.72
CA TYR A 16 -7.12 3.64 -1.85
C TYR A 16 -7.70 2.51 -1.01
N LEU A 17 -7.60 2.64 0.32
CA LEU A 17 -8.25 1.73 1.27
C LEU A 17 -9.56 2.35 1.74
N LEU A 18 -10.66 1.65 1.45
CA LEU A 18 -12.00 1.99 1.92
C LEU A 18 -12.51 0.88 2.81
N ALA A 19 -13.14 1.25 3.92
CA ALA A 19 -13.78 0.27 4.78
C ALA A 19 -15.07 0.79 5.42
N ASP A 20 -15.98 -0.13 5.65
CA ASP A 20 -17.12 0.12 6.52
C ASP A 20 -16.67 0.10 8.00
N ARG A 21 -17.16 1.08 8.77
CA ARG A 21 -16.77 1.24 10.19
C ARG A 21 -17.36 0.15 11.05
N ALA A 22 -18.60 -0.27 10.75
CA ALA A 22 -19.35 -1.21 11.56
C ALA A 22 -18.88 -2.65 11.32
N SER A 23 -18.92 -3.11 10.07
CA SER A 23 -18.54 -4.49 9.72
C SER A 23 -17.03 -4.74 9.65
N ARG A 24 -16.22 -3.67 9.55
CA ARG A 24 -14.76 -3.72 9.27
C ARG A 24 -14.39 -4.30 7.90
N GLU A 25 -15.36 -4.59 7.03
CA GLU A 25 -15.09 -5.04 5.67
C GLU A 25 -14.49 -3.91 4.84
N ALA A 26 -13.48 -4.25 4.05
CA ALA A 26 -12.69 -3.30 3.29
C ALA A 26 -12.47 -3.73 1.84
N VAL A 27 -12.22 -2.75 0.98
CA VAL A 27 -11.68 -2.92 -0.37
C VAL A 27 -10.44 -2.05 -0.54
N LEU A 28 -9.52 -2.49 -1.40
CA LEU A 28 -8.29 -1.78 -1.73
C LEU A 28 -8.21 -1.56 -3.24
N ILE A 29 -8.16 -0.32 -3.68
CA ILE A 29 -8.15 0.07 -5.10
C ILE A 29 -6.71 0.34 -5.53
N ASP A 30 -6.31 -0.23 -6.67
CA ASP A 30 -4.98 -0.09 -7.31
C ASP A 30 -3.80 -0.36 -6.35
N PRO A 31 -3.71 -1.56 -5.73
CA PRO A 31 -2.58 -1.91 -4.87
C PRO A 31 -1.30 -2.11 -5.68
N VAL A 32 -0.17 -1.64 -5.16
CA VAL A 32 1.15 -1.78 -5.80
C VAL A 32 1.91 -2.98 -5.23
N PHE A 33 2.51 -3.82 -6.09
CA PHE A 33 3.22 -5.04 -5.69
C PHE A 33 4.27 -4.82 -4.61
N GLU A 34 5.12 -3.80 -4.79
CA GLU A 34 6.19 -3.45 -3.86
C GLU A 34 5.64 -2.92 -2.51
N GLN A 35 4.37 -2.52 -2.45
CA GLN A 35 3.71 -1.96 -1.26
C GLN A 35 2.83 -2.96 -0.50
N VAL A 36 2.69 -4.20 -0.97
CA VAL A 36 1.79 -5.20 -0.37
C VAL A 36 2.01 -5.38 1.14
N ARG A 37 3.26 -5.36 1.61
CA ARG A 37 3.56 -5.44 3.06
C ARG A 37 3.02 -4.24 3.83
N ARG A 38 3.22 -3.03 3.31
CA ARG A 38 2.71 -1.78 3.91
C ARG A 38 1.18 -1.83 3.98
N ASP A 39 0.55 -2.23 2.88
CA ASP A 39 -0.90 -2.23 2.76
C ASP A 39 -1.54 -3.27 3.69
N ALA A 40 -0.99 -4.49 3.75
CA ALA A 40 -1.41 -5.53 4.68
C ALA A 40 -1.24 -5.09 6.14
N ALA A 41 -0.10 -4.49 6.49
CA ALA A 41 0.14 -3.99 7.85
C ALA A 41 -0.87 -2.91 8.26
N LEU A 42 -1.25 -2.01 7.34
CA LEU A 42 -2.28 -1.00 7.62
C LEU A 42 -3.66 -1.62 7.81
N ILE A 43 -4.01 -2.64 7.01
CA ILE A 43 -5.27 -3.38 7.14
C ILE A 43 -5.34 -4.06 8.51
N ASP A 44 -4.26 -4.71 8.94
CA ASP A 44 -4.17 -5.39 10.23
C ASP A 44 -4.20 -4.41 11.41
N GLU A 45 -3.42 -3.31 11.35
CA GLU A 45 -3.37 -2.28 12.39
C GLU A 45 -4.74 -1.60 12.56
N LEU A 46 -5.44 -1.37 11.45
CA LEU A 46 -6.80 -0.85 11.49
C LEU A 46 -7.82 -1.95 11.82
N GLY A 47 -7.46 -3.22 12.02
CA GLY A 47 -8.42 -4.29 12.33
C GLY A 47 -9.52 -4.40 11.28
N LEU A 48 -9.13 -4.44 10.00
CA LEU A 48 -10.02 -4.54 8.84
C LEU A 48 -9.94 -5.93 8.21
N ARG A 49 -11.02 -6.33 7.54
CA ARG A 49 -11.05 -7.53 6.70
C ARG A 49 -11.06 -7.13 5.24
N LEU A 50 -9.96 -7.36 4.52
CA LEU A 50 -9.89 -7.08 3.10
C LEU A 50 -10.72 -8.09 2.29
N GLY A 51 -11.87 -7.65 1.78
CA GLY A 51 -12.77 -8.48 0.98
C GLY A 51 -12.34 -8.58 -0.48
N ALA A 52 -11.85 -7.48 -1.07
CA ALA A 52 -11.37 -7.47 -2.45
C ALA A 52 -10.30 -6.40 -2.72
N THR A 53 -9.41 -6.71 -3.66
CA THR A 53 -8.60 -5.72 -4.37
C THR A 53 -9.27 -5.40 -5.71
N ILE A 54 -9.30 -4.13 -6.10
CA ILE A 54 -9.93 -3.68 -7.35
C ILE A 54 -8.93 -2.88 -8.17
N ASP A 55 -8.53 -3.41 -9.32
CA ASP A 55 -7.71 -2.65 -10.28
C ASP A 55 -8.63 -1.86 -11.22
N THR A 56 -8.40 -0.55 -11.33
CA THR A 56 -9.15 0.33 -12.24
C THR A 56 -8.87 0.02 -13.71
N HIS A 57 -7.67 -0.50 -13.99
CA HIS A 57 -7.23 -0.95 -15.31
C HIS A 57 -5.98 -1.83 -15.20
N VAL A 58 -5.48 -2.34 -16.33
CA VAL A 58 -4.18 -3.01 -16.40
C VAL A 58 -3.10 -1.93 -16.40
N HIS A 59 -2.42 -1.74 -15.26
CA HIS A 59 -1.37 -0.72 -15.12
C HIS A 59 -0.14 -1.02 -15.98
N ALA A 60 0.54 0.03 -16.46
CA ALA A 60 1.74 -0.07 -17.30
C ALA A 60 3.04 0.41 -16.61
N ASP A 61 2.91 1.02 -15.46
CA ASP A 61 3.97 1.68 -14.70
C ASP A 61 4.37 0.89 -13.44
N HIS A 62 3.49 0.03 -12.92
CA HIS A 62 3.77 -0.87 -11.80
C HIS A 62 3.08 -2.24 -11.97
N VAL A 63 3.53 -3.24 -11.21
CA VAL A 63 2.83 -4.54 -11.11
C VAL A 63 1.80 -4.43 -10.00
N THR A 64 0.55 -4.88 -10.22
CA THR A 64 -0.48 -4.88 -9.18
C THR A 64 -0.12 -5.82 -8.03
N GLY A 65 -0.44 -5.41 -6.80
CA GLY A 65 -0.32 -6.21 -5.59
C GLY A 65 -1.46 -7.20 -5.39
N ALA A 66 -2.47 -7.21 -6.27
CA ALA A 66 -3.70 -8.00 -6.13
C ALA A 66 -3.46 -9.49 -5.83
N TRP A 67 -2.61 -10.16 -6.63
CA TRP A 67 -2.33 -11.58 -6.42
C TRP A 67 -1.68 -11.87 -5.06
N LEU A 68 -0.68 -11.08 -4.64
CA LEU A 68 -0.02 -11.28 -3.35
C LEU A 68 -0.96 -11.00 -2.17
N LEU A 69 -1.79 -9.97 -2.26
CA LEU A 69 -2.78 -9.67 -1.23
C LEU A 69 -3.81 -10.79 -1.11
N LYS A 70 -4.24 -11.39 -2.22
CA LYS A 70 -5.07 -12.60 -2.21
C LYS A 70 -4.39 -13.75 -1.49
N GLN A 71 -3.11 -14.03 -1.79
CA GLN A 71 -2.36 -15.10 -1.11
C GLN A 71 -2.22 -14.86 0.40
N ARG A 72 -2.07 -13.59 0.81
CA ARG A 72 -1.86 -13.20 2.22
C ARG A 72 -3.16 -13.13 3.03
N THR A 73 -4.21 -12.58 2.45
CA THR A 73 -5.44 -12.19 3.18
C THR A 73 -6.68 -12.98 2.78
N GLY A 74 -6.61 -13.71 1.67
CA GLY A 74 -7.77 -14.38 1.07
C GLY A 74 -8.71 -13.43 0.32
N SER A 75 -8.33 -12.17 0.09
CA SER A 75 -9.14 -11.20 -0.67
C SER A 75 -9.43 -11.68 -2.10
N ALA A 76 -10.58 -11.28 -2.65
CA ALA A 76 -10.90 -11.51 -4.05
C ALA A 76 -10.21 -10.50 -4.98
N ILE A 77 -9.78 -10.93 -6.16
CA ILE A 77 -9.25 -10.05 -7.20
C ILE A 77 -10.38 -9.63 -8.12
N ALA A 78 -10.63 -8.32 -8.21
CA ALA A 78 -11.61 -7.73 -9.12
C ALA A 78 -10.94 -6.82 -10.14
N ILE A 79 -11.32 -6.98 -11.42
CA ILE A 79 -10.85 -6.13 -12.52
C ILE A 79 -11.93 -6.07 -13.60
N SER A 80 -11.89 -5.07 -14.47
CA SER A 80 -12.83 -4.96 -15.60
C SER A 80 -12.83 -6.20 -16.50
N ALA A 81 -14.01 -6.63 -16.91
CA ALA A 81 -14.19 -7.67 -17.94
C ALA A 81 -13.58 -7.29 -19.30
N ALA A 82 -13.45 -5.99 -19.58
CA ALA A 82 -12.88 -5.47 -20.82
C ALA A 82 -11.34 -5.32 -20.78
N SER A 83 -10.70 -5.65 -19.65
CA SER A 83 -9.25 -5.50 -19.46
C SER A 83 -8.39 -6.50 -20.24
N GLY A 84 -8.98 -7.64 -20.64
CA GLY A 84 -8.23 -8.76 -21.24
C GLY A 84 -7.38 -9.56 -20.23
N ALA A 85 -7.42 -9.23 -18.94
CA ALA A 85 -6.70 -9.97 -17.91
C ALA A 85 -7.32 -11.35 -17.63
N ALA A 86 -6.49 -12.32 -17.28
CA ALA A 86 -6.87 -13.66 -16.87
C ALA A 86 -6.52 -13.90 -15.39
N GLY A 87 -7.36 -14.63 -14.66
CA GLY A 87 -7.09 -15.05 -13.28
C GLY A 87 -7.74 -14.22 -12.17
N ALA A 88 -8.57 -13.24 -12.52
CA ALA A 88 -9.39 -12.51 -11.55
C ALA A 88 -10.55 -13.39 -11.02
N ASP A 89 -10.97 -13.15 -9.79
CA ASP A 89 -12.15 -13.79 -9.20
C ASP A 89 -13.45 -13.14 -9.66
N ARG A 90 -13.40 -11.84 -9.95
CA ARG A 90 -14.55 -11.05 -10.39
C ARG A 90 -14.18 -10.18 -11.58
N TYR A 91 -14.91 -10.39 -12.68
CA TYR A 91 -14.84 -9.56 -13.88
C TYR A 91 -15.97 -8.54 -13.88
N LEU A 92 -15.62 -7.28 -13.64
CA LEU A 92 -16.55 -6.18 -13.43
C LEU A 92 -17.07 -5.60 -14.76
N ARG A 93 -18.34 -5.23 -14.79
CA ARG A 93 -19.03 -4.55 -15.90
C ARG A 93 -19.67 -3.24 -15.43
N ASP A 94 -20.03 -2.39 -16.38
CA ASP A 94 -20.79 -1.15 -16.10
C ASP A 94 -22.04 -1.47 -15.26
N GLY A 95 -22.24 -0.73 -14.17
CA GLY A 95 -23.36 -0.90 -13.24
C GLY A 95 -23.16 -1.95 -12.14
N ASP A 96 -22.10 -2.77 -12.19
CA ASP A 96 -21.83 -3.73 -11.11
C ASP A 96 -21.52 -3.01 -9.78
N HIS A 97 -21.89 -3.66 -8.67
CA HIS A 97 -21.58 -3.17 -7.32
C HIS A 97 -20.47 -4.01 -6.65
N CYS A 98 -19.51 -3.31 -6.08
CA CYS A 98 -18.46 -3.86 -5.21
C CYS A 98 -18.76 -3.48 -3.76
N ALA A 99 -19.51 -4.33 -3.05
CA ALA A 99 -19.91 -4.10 -1.67
C ALA A 99 -18.79 -4.40 -0.66
N PHE A 100 -18.82 -3.66 0.45
CA PHE A 100 -18.00 -3.85 1.66
C PHE A 100 -18.80 -3.33 2.86
N GLY A 101 -19.35 -4.24 3.66
CA GLY A 101 -20.35 -3.93 4.66
C GLY A 101 -21.63 -3.40 4.02
N GLU A 102 -22.19 -2.34 4.59
CA GLU A 102 -23.36 -1.64 4.05
C GLU A 102 -23.00 -0.62 2.95
N ARG A 103 -21.71 -0.48 2.63
CA ARG A 103 -21.20 0.45 1.61
C ARG A 103 -20.89 -0.27 0.31
N TYR A 104 -20.90 0.44 -0.80
CA TYR A 104 -20.48 -0.12 -2.09
C TYR A 104 -19.89 0.90 -3.04
N LEU A 105 -19.11 0.40 -4.00
CA LEU A 105 -18.68 1.14 -5.18
C LEU A 105 -19.47 0.65 -6.41
N THR A 106 -20.09 1.56 -7.14
CA THR A 106 -20.69 1.30 -8.45
C THR A 106 -19.64 1.46 -9.54
N VAL A 107 -19.52 0.45 -10.40
CA VAL A 107 -18.60 0.45 -11.54
C VAL A 107 -19.20 1.29 -12.66
N ARG A 108 -18.44 2.28 -13.16
CA ARG A 108 -18.71 2.98 -14.41
C ARG A 108 -17.63 2.63 -15.43
N ALA A 109 -18.01 2.13 -16.59
CA ALA A 109 -17.06 1.90 -17.68
C ALA A 109 -16.56 3.24 -18.23
N THR A 110 -15.24 3.45 -18.17
CA THR A 110 -14.59 4.70 -18.57
C THR A 110 -13.39 4.44 -19.48
N PRO A 111 -13.60 3.77 -20.63
CA PRO A 111 -12.52 3.43 -21.55
C PRO A 111 -11.88 4.69 -22.12
N GLY A 112 -10.64 4.56 -22.58
CA GLY A 112 -9.93 5.63 -23.26
C GLY A 112 -8.45 5.62 -22.97
N HIS A 113 -8.05 5.50 -21.70
CA HIS A 113 -6.65 5.26 -21.35
C HIS A 113 -6.25 3.83 -21.75
N THR A 114 -7.11 2.88 -21.39
CA THR A 114 -7.17 1.53 -21.93
C THR A 114 -8.63 1.18 -22.27
N ASN A 115 -8.86 0.11 -23.03
CA ASN A 115 -10.22 -0.42 -23.23
C ASN A 115 -10.85 -0.98 -21.94
N GLY A 116 -10.03 -1.34 -20.96
CA GLY A 116 -10.44 -1.94 -19.70
C GLY A 116 -10.70 -0.96 -18.57
N CYS A 117 -10.50 0.35 -18.77
CA CYS A 117 -10.63 1.33 -17.70
C CYS A 117 -12.05 1.37 -17.14
N ILE A 118 -12.14 1.31 -15.82
CA ILE A 118 -13.34 1.55 -15.03
C ILE A 118 -13.07 2.63 -13.98
N SER A 119 -14.12 3.36 -13.63
CA SER A 119 -14.15 4.25 -12.48
C SER A 119 -15.12 3.70 -11.44
N LEU A 120 -14.80 3.89 -10.17
CA LEU A 120 -15.52 3.32 -9.04
C LEU A 120 -16.18 4.45 -8.26
N VAL A 121 -17.50 4.54 -8.29
CA VAL A 121 -18.27 5.62 -7.66
C VAL A 121 -18.83 5.14 -6.33
N LEU A 122 -18.57 5.87 -5.24
CA LEU A 122 -19.12 5.55 -3.93
C LEU A 122 -20.65 5.70 -3.93
N ASP A 123 -21.34 4.84 -3.17
CA ASP A 123 -22.81 4.76 -3.07
C ASP A 123 -23.56 6.09 -2.86
N ASP A 124 -22.94 7.06 -2.18
CA ASP A 124 -23.49 8.40 -1.91
C ASP A 124 -23.01 9.47 -2.91
N GLU A 125 -22.30 9.04 -3.96
CA GLU A 125 -21.67 9.86 -5.01
C GLU A 125 -20.75 10.98 -4.48
N SER A 126 -20.34 10.93 -3.21
CA SER A 126 -19.43 11.93 -2.63
C SER A 126 -18.00 11.80 -3.14
N MET A 127 -17.62 10.61 -3.62
CA MET A 127 -16.28 10.28 -4.10
C MET A 127 -16.35 9.33 -5.30
N ALA A 128 -15.43 9.49 -6.26
CA ALA A 128 -15.18 8.55 -7.33
C ALA A 128 -13.68 8.33 -7.53
N PHE A 129 -13.30 7.07 -7.72
CA PHE A 129 -11.93 6.64 -8.03
C PHE A 129 -11.82 6.43 -9.53
N ILE A 130 -11.09 7.31 -10.21
CA ILE A 130 -11.21 7.53 -11.66
C ILE A 130 -10.10 6.89 -12.48
N GLY A 131 -9.23 6.10 -11.84
CA GLY A 131 -8.09 5.48 -12.49
C GLY A 131 -7.25 6.51 -13.25
N ASP A 132 -6.81 6.15 -14.44
CA ASP A 132 -6.11 7.05 -15.37
C ASP A 132 -7.03 7.58 -16.49
N CYS A 133 -8.35 7.45 -16.37
CA CYS A 133 -9.27 8.07 -17.34
C CYS A 133 -9.18 9.61 -17.26
N LEU A 134 -9.20 10.14 -16.05
CA LEU A 134 -9.10 11.56 -15.74
C LEU A 134 -8.07 11.73 -14.61
N LEU A 135 -7.28 12.81 -14.65
CA LEU A 135 -6.28 13.16 -13.65
C LEU A 135 -6.53 14.60 -13.17
N ILE A 136 -5.83 15.02 -12.11
CA ILE A 136 -5.94 16.39 -11.61
C ILE A 136 -5.37 17.37 -12.65
N ARG A 137 -6.26 18.13 -13.30
CA ARG A 137 -5.98 19.02 -14.43
C ARG A 137 -5.32 18.31 -15.62
N GLY A 138 -5.68 17.05 -15.85
CA GLY A 138 -5.14 16.26 -16.95
C GLY A 138 -5.95 15.01 -17.22
N THR A 139 -5.38 14.11 -18.00
CA THR A 139 -5.91 12.77 -18.30
C THR A 139 -4.76 11.79 -18.42
N GLY A 140 -5.04 10.49 -18.34
CA GLY A 140 -4.09 9.48 -18.79
C GLY A 140 -3.78 9.61 -20.28
N ARG A 141 -2.71 8.97 -20.70
CA ARG A 141 -2.32 8.87 -22.12
C ARG A 141 -3.26 7.94 -22.89
N THR A 142 -3.30 8.00 -24.21
CA THR A 142 -4.26 7.25 -25.06
C THR A 142 -3.61 6.55 -26.24
N ASP A 143 -2.29 6.38 -26.22
CA ASP A 143 -1.47 5.92 -27.35
C ASP A 143 -0.91 4.49 -27.16
N PHE A 144 -1.24 3.83 -26.04
CA PHE A 144 -0.91 2.44 -25.73
C PHE A 144 -2.16 1.69 -25.26
N GLN A 145 -2.08 0.36 -25.11
CA GLN A 145 -3.12 -0.48 -24.47
C GLN A 145 -4.53 -0.27 -25.04
N GLN A 146 -4.62 -0.16 -26.37
CA GLN A 146 -5.85 0.12 -27.11
C GLN A 146 -6.54 1.43 -26.68
N GLY A 147 -5.78 2.40 -26.17
CA GLY A 147 -6.28 3.72 -25.82
C GLY A 147 -6.85 4.45 -27.03
N ASP A 148 -7.85 5.29 -26.76
CA ASP A 148 -8.55 6.10 -27.76
C ASP A 148 -8.98 7.42 -27.11
N PRO A 149 -8.48 8.58 -27.59
CA PRO A 149 -8.83 9.87 -27.02
C PRO A 149 -10.30 10.23 -27.23
N ARG A 150 -10.95 9.79 -28.32
CA ARG A 150 -12.37 10.05 -28.52
C ARG A 150 -13.22 9.23 -27.56
N ALA A 151 -12.83 7.97 -27.32
CA ALA A 151 -13.45 7.14 -26.28
C ALA A 151 -13.28 7.77 -24.89
N MET A 152 -12.08 8.26 -24.57
CA MET A 152 -11.80 8.95 -23.30
C MET A 152 -12.66 10.20 -23.13
N TYR A 153 -12.76 11.05 -24.16
CA TYR A 153 -13.60 12.26 -24.11
C TYR A 153 -15.05 11.93 -23.78
N ARG A 154 -15.63 10.95 -24.50
CA ARG A 154 -17.01 10.50 -24.27
C ARG A 154 -17.20 9.86 -22.90
N ALA A 155 -16.21 9.10 -22.42
CA ALA A 155 -16.22 8.51 -21.09
C ALA A 155 -16.24 9.59 -20.02
N VAL A 156 -15.33 10.56 -20.08
CA VAL A 156 -15.27 11.65 -19.09
C VAL A 156 -16.56 12.47 -19.10
N HIS A 157 -17.00 12.95 -20.26
CA HIS A 157 -18.19 13.80 -20.36
C HIS A 157 -19.50 13.06 -20.05
N GLY A 158 -19.66 11.82 -20.52
CA GLY A 158 -20.89 11.06 -20.38
C GLY A 158 -21.02 10.27 -19.06
N ARG A 159 -19.90 10.01 -18.37
CA ARG A 159 -19.89 9.14 -17.18
C ARG A 159 -19.32 9.80 -15.92
N LEU A 160 -18.36 10.71 -16.04
CA LEU A 160 -17.74 11.37 -14.87
C LEU A 160 -18.31 12.77 -14.63
N PHE A 161 -18.45 13.60 -15.67
CA PHE A 161 -19.01 14.94 -15.54
C PHE A 161 -20.53 14.98 -15.32
N THR A 162 -21.19 13.81 -15.32
CA THR A 162 -22.60 13.65 -14.92
C THR A 162 -22.78 13.43 -13.42
N LEU A 163 -21.70 13.21 -12.66
CA LEU A 163 -21.72 13.17 -11.20
C LEU A 163 -22.00 14.55 -10.60
N PRO A 164 -22.40 14.63 -9.31
CA PRO A 164 -22.53 15.91 -8.61
C PRO A 164 -21.25 16.75 -8.68
N GLU A 165 -21.35 18.06 -8.84
CA GLU A 165 -20.17 18.94 -8.95
C GLU A 165 -19.24 18.84 -7.72
N SER A 166 -19.81 18.54 -6.55
CA SER A 166 -19.08 18.35 -5.29
C SER A 166 -18.43 16.97 -5.14
N CYS A 167 -18.67 16.03 -6.07
CA CYS A 167 -18.08 14.71 -6.04
C CYS A 167 -16.55 14.83 -6.15
N LEU A 168 -15.85 14.29 -5.15
CA LEU A 168 -14.39 14.25 -5.13
C LEU A 168 -13.88 13.19 -6.09
N LEU A 169 -12.85 13.55 -6.85
CA LEU A 169 -12.25 12.73 -7.89
C LEU A 169 -10.83 12.35 -7.48
N TYR A 170 -10.62 11.04 -7.31
CA TYR A 170 -9.38 10.44 -6.84
C TYR A 170 -8.72 9.65 -7.98
N PRO A 171 -7.64 10.16 -8.59
CA PRO A 171 -6.96 9.52 -9.72
C PRO A 171 -6.05 8.37 -9.29
N ALA A 172 -5.68 7.47 -10.21
CA ALA A 172 -4.65 6.48 -9.92
C ALA A 172 -3.24 7.09 -9.83
N HIS A 173 -2.99 8.27 -10.42
CA HIS A 173 -1.68 8.91 -10.42
C HIS A 173 -1.73 10.42 -10.22
N ASP A 174 -0.68 10.97 -9.60
CA ASP A 174 -0.33 12.38 -9.69
C ASP A 174 1.19 12.55 -9.56
N TYR A 175 1.75 13.49 -10.32
CA TYR A 175 3.20 13.71 -10.42
C TYR A 175 3.65 15.04 -9.79
N ARG A 176 2.77 15.72 -9.05
CA ARG A 176 2.95 17.08 -8.50
C ARG A 176 2.64 17.19 -7.01
N GLY A 177 2.23 16.10 -6.37
CA GLY A 177 1.82 16.07 -4.97
C GLY A 177 0.38 16.54 -4.73
N LEU A 178 -0.45 16.59 -5.77
CA LEU A 178 -1.88 16.88 -5.68
C LEU A 178 -2.65 15.58 -5.42
N THR A 179 -3.52 15.58 -4.43
CA THR A 179 -4.12 14.34 -3.91
C THR A 179 -5.54 14.07 -4.41
N VAL A 180 -6.30 15.13 -4.70
CA VAL A 180 -7.72 15.05 -5.06
C VAL A 180 -8.15 16.27 -5.86
N THR A 181 -9.19 16.13 -6.68
CA THR A 181 -9.93 17.24 -7.28
C THR A 181 -11.44 16.98 -7.20
N SER A 182 -12.26 17.72 -7.94
CA SER A 182 -13.71 17.53 -7.98
C SER A 182 -14.24 17.61 -9.39
N VAL A 183 -15.46 17.09 -9.59
CA VAL A 183 -16.16 17.17 -10.88
C VAL A 183 -16.31 18.61 -11.33
N GLY A 184 -16.75 19.51 -10.44
CA GLY A 184 -16.93 20.93 -10.77
C GLY A 184 -15.63 21.62 -11.18
N GLU A 185 -14.52 21.27 -10.54
CA GLU A 185 -13.20 21.78 -10.91
C GLU A 185 -12.75 21.30 -12.29
N GLU A 186 -12.79 19.98 -12.54
CA GLU A 186 -12.31 19.42 -13.80
C GLU A 186 -13.20 19.82 -14.97
N ARG A 187 -14.53 19.86 -14.78
CA ARG A 187 -15.46 20.30 -15.81
C ARG A 187 -15.19 21.74 -16.26
N ARG A 188 -14.73 22.61 -15.36
CA ARG A 188 -14.46 24.03 -15.67
C ARG A 188 -13.03 24.30 -16.07
N PHE A 189 -12.07 23.60 -15.48
CA PHE A 189 -10.67 23.99 -15.48
C PHE A 189 -9.72 22.89 -15.97
N ASN A 190 -10.20 21.72 -16.37
CA ASN A 190 -9.34 20.74 -17.04
C ASN A 190 -8.86 21.34 -18.37
N PRO A 191 -7.55 21.52 -18.58
CA PRO A 191 -7.03 22.24 -19.74
C PRO A 191 -7.11 21.42 -21.04
N ARG A 192 -7.48 20.14 -20.98
CA ARG A 192 -7.55 19.26 -22.15
C ARG A 192 -8.97 19.05 -22.64
N LEU A 193 -9.94 18.96 -21.73
CA LEU A 193 -11.32 18.56 -22.04
C LEU A 193 -12.40 19.27 -21.22
N GLY A 194 -12.03 20.24 -20.39
CA GLY A 194 -12.97 21.08 -19.62
C GLY A 194 -13.43 22.31 -20.40
N GLY A 195 -14.35 23.07 -19.82
CA GLY A 195 -14.95 24.24 -20.47
C GLY A 195 -15.72 23.85 -21.74
N ASP A 196 -15.52 24.63 -22.80
CA ASP A 196 -16.19 24.45 -24.10
C ASP A 196 -15.35 23.66 -25.12
N LEU A 197 -14.28 22.97 -24.68
CA LEU A 197 -13.41 22.18 -25.56
C LEU A 197 -14.17 20.99 -26.17
N SER A 198 -14.06 20.84 -27.49
CA SER A 198 -14.71 19.77 -28.25
C SER A 198 -13.93 18.45 -28.20
N GLU A 199 -14.57 17.36 -28.64
CA GLU A 199 -13.91 16.05 -28.81
C GLU A 199 -12.70 16.13 -29.76
N ASP A 200 -12.81 16.95 -30.82
CA ASP A 200 -11.72 17.13 -31.79
C ASP A 200 -10.55 17.92 -31.21
N ASP A 201 -10.81 18.95 -30.39
CA ASP A 201 -9.77 19.70 -29.68
C ASP A 201 -8.99 18.77 -28.75
N PHE A 202 -9.70 17.93 -27.98
CA PHE A 202 -9.10 16.96 -27.09
C PHE A 202 -8.29 15.90 -27.85
N ALA A 203 -8.85 15.30 -28.90
CA ALA A 203 -8.16 14.30 -29.70
C ALA A 203 -6.90 14.87 -30.38
N GLY A 204 -6.99 16.11 -30.88
CA GLY A 204 -5.86 16.87 -31.41
C GLY A 204 -4.77 17.09 -30.36
N TYR A 205 -5.15 17.50 -29.15
CA TYR A 205 -4.22 17.66 -28.01
C TYR A 205 -3.49 16.35 -27.70
N MET A 206 -4.24 15.26 -27.51
CA MET A 206 -3.68 13.97 -27.09
C MET A 206 -2.75 13.36 -28.15
N THR A 207 -3.05 13.56 -29.44
CA THR A 207 -2.20 13.08 -30.54
C THR A 207 -0.84 13.77 -30.58
N ASN A 208 -0.76 15.01 -30.09
CA ASN A 208 0.46 15.84 -30.15
C ASN A 208 1.23 15.91 -28.81
N LEU A 209 0.89 15.06 -27.84
CA LEU A 209 1.53 15.04 -26.52
C LEU A 209 3.03 14.67 -26.57
N GLY A 210 3.45 13.83 -27.52
CA GLY A 210 4.86 13.47 -27.72
C GLY A 210 5.54 12.82 -26.51
N LEU A 211 4.79 12.07 -25.68
CA LEU A 211 5.30 11.50 -24.45
C LEU A 211 6.31 10.37 -24.70
N PRO A 212 7.32 10.20 -23.83
CA PRO A 212 8.24 9.07 -23.92
C PRO A 212 7.51 7.73 -23.77
N HIS A 213 8.13 6.67 -24.29
CA HIS A 213 7.68 5.30 -24.06
C HIS A 213 7.60 5.01 -22.55
N PRO A 214 6.50 4.40 -22.04
CA PRO A 214 6.40 4.11 -20.61
C PRO A 214 7.50 3.15 -20.16
N ARG A 215 8.13 3.44 -19.01
CA ARG A 215 9.37 2.78 -18.58
C ARG A 215 9.21 1.30 -18.22
N ARG A 216 8.06 0.91 -17.66
CA ARG A 216 7.81 -0.45 -17.15
C ARG A 216 6.79 -1.24 -17.96
N ILE A 217 6.27 -0.73 -19.09
CA ILE A 217 5.13 -1.34 -19.80
C ILE A 217 5.40 -2.79 -20.22
N ASP A 218 6.63 -3.09 -20.67
CA ASP A 218 7.03 -4.42 -21.13
C ASP A 218 7.14 -5.46 -19.99
N VAL A 219 7.12 -5.00 -18.74
CA VAL A 219 7.16 -5.84 -17.53
C VAL A 219 5.80 -5.85 -16.84
N ALA A 220 5.23 -4.67 -16.62
CA ALA A 220 4.00 -4.46 -15.89
C ALA A 220 2.79 -5.04 -16.61
N VAL A 221 2.60 -4.74 -17.90
CA VAL A 221 1.40 -5.18 -18.63
C VAL A 221 1.32 -6.72 -18.71
N PRO A 222 2.39 -7.47 -19.08
CA PRO A 222 2.32 -8.93 -19.08
C PRO A 222 2.03 -9.55 -17.71
N ALA A 223 2.54 -8.95 -16.62
CA ALA A 223 2.26 -9.41 -15.25
C ALA A 223 0.81 -9.08 -14.83
N ASN A 224 0.33 -7.89 -15.16
CA ASN A 224 -0.99 -7.39 -14.77
C ASN A 224 -2.13 -8.03 -15.59
N LEU A 225 -1.85 -8.46 -16.83
CA LEU A 225 -2.74 -9.36 -17.58
C LEU A 225 -2.92 -10.73 -16.90
N LYS A 226 -2.10 -11.05 -15.90
CA LYS A 226 -2.24 -12.21 -15.02
C LYS A 226 -2.47 -11.79 -13.57
N CYS A 227 -3.08 -10.62 -13.36
CA CYS A 227 -3.43 -10.06 -12.05
C CYS A 227 -2.24 -9.93 -11.07
N GLY A 228 -1.03 -9.67 -11.58
CA GLY A 228 0.17 -9.50 -10.76
C GLY A 228 0.88 -10.82 -10.42
N ILE A 229 0.52 -11.93 -11.06
CA ILE A 229 1.31 -13.17 -10.99
C ILE A 229 2.67 -12.90 -11.64
N ALA A 230 3.72 -12.82 -10.82
CA ALA A 230 5.09 -12.68 -11.31
C ALA A 230 5.50 -13.95 -12.09
N ALA A 231 6.05 -13.77 -13.31
CA ALA A 231 6.53 -14.86 -14.17
C ALA A 231 7.68 -15.65 -13.52
N SER A 232 8.43 -15.01 -12.63
CA SER A 232 9.27 -15.62 -11.62
C SER A 232 8.75 -15.12 -10.28
N ALA A 233 7.86 -15.87 -9.63
CA ALA A 233 7.49 -15.56 -8.25
C ALA A 233 8.79 -15.45 -7.46
N PRO A 234 9.17 -14.26 -6.94
CA PRO A 234 10.10 -14.27 -5.83
C PRO A 234 9.37 -15.09 -4.78
N GLU A 235 9.98 -16.19 -4.33
CA GLU A 235 9.57 -16.89 -3.11
C GLU A 235 9.14 -15.82 -2.11
N ARG A 236 7.88 -15.87 -1.65
CA ARG A 236 7.27 -14.98 -0.65
C ARG A 236 8.15 -13.77 -0.34
N GLN A 237 7.99 -12.63 -1.05
CA GLN A 237 8.74 -11.38 -0.83
C GLN A 237 9.44 -11.42 0.53
N ASP A 238 10.76 -11.68 0.57
CA ASP A 238 11.69 -11.79 1.71
C ASP A 238 11.08 -11.87 3.12
N GLU A 239 10.09 -12.73 3.36
CA GLU A 239 9.54 -12.83 4.71
C GLU A 239 10.59 -13.51 5.58
N PRO A 240 11.10 -12.81 6.60
CA PRO A 240 12.19 -13.34 7.41
C PRO A 240 11.74 -14.63 8.12
N GLY A 241 12.32 -15.75 7.74
CA GLY A 241 11.95 -17.08 8.24
C GLY A 241 12.58 -17.46 9.58
N TRP A 242 13.29 -16.54 10.24
CA TRP A 242 14.06 -16.85 11.46
C TRP A 242 13.23 -16.75 12.76
N ALA A 243 12.07 -16.07 12.73
CA ALA A 243 11.13 -15.96 13.84
C ALA A 243 9.71 -15.65 13.35
N PRO A 244 8.67 -15.79 14.21
CA PRO A 244 7.36 -15.21 13.96
C PRO A 244 7.45 -13.68 14.02
N LEU A 245 7.46 -13.06 12.85
CA LEU A 245 7.63 -11.62 12.69
C LEU A 245 6.41 -10.98 12.03
N VAL A 246 6.03 -9.80 12.53
CA VAL A 246 4.97 -8.96 11.99
C VAL A 246 5.60 -7.68 11.47
N TYR A 247 5.30 -7.30 10.24
CA TYR A 247 5.74 -6.02 9.70
C TYR A 247 4.74 -4.94 10.10
N THR A 248 5.21 -3.84 10.68
CA THR A 248 4.35 -2.72 11.07
C THR A 248 4.16 -1.74 9.92
N PHE A 249 3.06 -0.98 9.93
CA PHE A 249 2.84 0.08 8.94
C PHE A 249 3.94 1.15 8.97
N ALA A 250 4.56 1.35 10.14
CA ALA A 250 5.69 2.26 10.33
C ALA A 250 7.01 1.76 9.71
N GLY A 251 7.05 0.53 9.17
CA GLY A 251 8.11 0.09 8.28
C GLY A 251 9.19 -0.79 8.90
N PHE A 252 8.93 -1.39 10.07
CA PHE A 252 9.90 -2.26 10.76
C PHE A 252 9.26 -3.59 11.18
N TRP A 253 10.11 -4.60 11.41
CA TRP A 253 9.69 -5.90 11.90
C TRP A 253 9.55 -5.88 13.41
N GLU A 254 8.46 -6.45 13.92
CA GLU A 254 8.26 -6.75 15.33
C GLU A 254 8.23 -8.26 15.56
N ILE A 255 8.85 -8.69 16.65
CA ILE A 255 8.89 -10.10 17.05
C ILE A 255 7.80 -10.44 18.05
N ASP A 256 7.26 -11.65 17.92
CA ASP A 256 6.35 -12.20 18.93
C ASP A 256 7.07 -12.37 20.29
N PRO A 257 6.57 -11.74 21.38
CA PRO A 257 7.23 -11.81 22.68
C PRO A 257 7.24 -13.22 23.30
N GLN A 258 6.25 -14.06 22.98
CA GLN A 258 6.19 -15.42 23.51
C GLN A 258 7.28 -16.29 22.90
N TRP A 259 7.36 -16.30 21.57
CA TRP A 259 8.41 -17.01 20.86
C TRP A 259 9.80 -16.54 21.31
N LEU A 260 9.97 -15.22 21.50
CA LEU A 260 11.24 -14.66 21.96
C LEU A 260 11.67 -15.20 23.33
N GLU A 261 10.76 -15.29 24.29
CA GLU A 261 11.05 -15.81 25.63
C GLU A 261 11.51 -17.28 25.60
N ASP A 262 10.86 -18.09 24.75
CA ASP A 262 11.19 -19.51 24.59
C ASP A 262 12.51 -19.73 23.82
N HIS A 263 13.03 -18.72 23.12
CA HIS A 263 14.18 -18.81 22.20
C HIS A 263 15.24 -17.72 22.40
N LEU A 264 15.43 -17.22 23.63
CA LEU A 264 16.43 -16.17 23.92
C LEU A 264 17.85 -16.53 23.44
N ASN A 265 18.20 -17.82 23.47
CA ASN A 265 19.48 -18.33 22.99
C ASN A 265 19.63 -18.38 21.46
N ALA A 266 18.56 -18.18 20.69
CA ALA A 266 18.59 -18.13 19.23
C ALA A 266 18.91 -16.73 18.69
N VAL A 267 18.80 -15.69 19.52
CA VAL A 267 18.90 -14.29 19.10
C VAL A 267 19.87 -13.48 19.96
N GLN A 268 20.36 -12.36 19.48
CA GLN A 268 21.10 -11.37 20.25
C GLN A 268 20.12 -10.31 20.76
N ILE A 269 19.94 -10.21 22.08
CA ILE A 269 19.11 -9.15 22.67
C ILE A 269 19.97 -7.90 22.85
N VAL A 270 19.60 -6.81 22.18
CA VAL A 270 20.30 -5.53 22.30
C VAL A 270 19.40 -4.54 23.02
N ASP A 271 19.74 -4.23 24.27
CA ASP A 271 19.01 -3.26 25.07
C ASP A 271 19.58 -1.85 24.84
N VAL A 272 18.77 -1.00 24.23
CA VAL A 272 19.17 0.36 23.81
C VAL A 272 18.76 1.45 24.79
N ARG A 273 18.39 1.06 26.02
CA ARG A 273 18.08 1.99 27.11
C ARG A 273 19.34 2.62 27.69
N GLU A 274 19.15 3.66 28.48
CA GLU A 274 20.23 4.27 29.25
C GLU A 274 20.69 3.31 30.38
N PRO A 275 21.96 3.38 30.83
CA PRO A 275 22.49 2.48 31.86
C PRO A 275 21.67 2.43 33.16
N ALA A 276 21.10 3.58 33.56
CA ALA A 276 20.23 3.68 34.73
C ALA A 276 18.89 2.94 34.57
N GLU A 277 18.37 2.82 33.35
CA GLU A 277 17.15 2.07 33.07
C GLU A 277 17.43 0.56 33.02
N PHE A 278 18.59 0.14 32.51
CA PHE A 278 18.98 -1.28 32.40
C PHE A 278 19.12 -1.97 33.75
N THR A 279 19.61 -1.24 34.75
CA THR A 279 19.73 -1.67 36.16
C THR A 279 18.55 -1.23 37.03
N GLY A 280 17.56 -0.57 36.42
CA GLY A 280 16.41 0.01 37.09
C GLY A 280 15.31 -1.01 37.44
N PRO A 281 14.14 -0.54 37.91
CA PRO A 281 13.08 -1.41 38.45
C PRO A 281 12.48 -2.35 37.41
N LEU A 282 12.52 -1.99 36.12
CA LEU A 282 12.07 -2.85 35.02
C LEU A 282 12.99 -4.05 34.79
N GLY A 283 14.21 -4.07 35.33
CA GLY A 283 15.22 -5.07 35.02
C GLY A 283 15.58 -5.06 33.54
N HIS A 284 16.11 -6.17 33.04
CA HIS A 284 16.38 -6.43 31.63
C HIS A 284 16.11 -7.90 31.30
N ILE A 285 15.94 -8.20 30.01
CA ILE A 285 15.80 -9.58 29.51
C ILE A 285 17.12 -10.33 29.77
N PRO A 286 17.10 -11.62 30.15
CA PRO A 286 18.31 -12.42 30.31
C PRO A 286 19.24 -12.34 29.09
N ASP A 287 20.55 -12.31 29.35
CA ASP A 287 21.62 -12.23 28.34
C ASP A 287 21.57 -11.01 27.40
N ALA A 288 20.84 -9.96 27.78
CA ALA A 288 20.80 -8.72 27.02
C ALA A 288 22.13 -7.94 27.06
N THR A 289 22.59 -7.52 25.88
CA THR A 289 23.76 -6.66 25.70
C THR A 289 23.33 -5.18 25.77
N PRO A 290 23.79 -4.41 26.77
CA PRO A 290 23.44 -2.99 26.88
C PRO A 290 24.28 -2.13 25.92
N ILE A 291 23.63 -1.53 24.93
CA ILE A 291 24.23 -0.57 24.00
C ILE A 291 23.25 0.61 23.83
N PRO A 292 23.41 1.70 24.60
CA PRO A 292 22.51 2.85 24.52
C PRO A 292 22.34 3.36 23.09
N LEU A 293 21.13 3.80 22.72
CA LEU A 293 20.81 4.17 21.34
C LEU A 293 21.79 5.18 20.73
N GLY A 294 22.23 6.17 21.52
CA GLY A 294 23.17 7.19 21.07
C GLY A 294 24.58 6.68 20.73
N GLU A 295 24.95 5.51 21.25
CA GLU A 295 26.24 4.86 21.02
C GLU A 295 26.16 3.75 19.96
N LEU A 296 24.94 3.28 19.65
CA LEU A 296 24.70 2.07 18.84
C LEU A 296 25.39 2.10 17.48
N ALA A 297 25.37 3.24 16.78
CA ALA A 297 25.99 3.35 15.47
C ALA A 297 27.52 3.16 15.53
N ALA A 298 28.17 3.70 16.56
CA ALA A 298 29.62 3.57 16.76
C ALA A 298 30.01 2.18 17.27
N ARG A 299 29.11 1.51 17.99
CA ARG A 299 29.34 0.22 18.66
C ARG A 299 28.74 -0.97 17.91
N ALA A 300 28.14 -0.77 16.73
CA ALA A 300 27.51 -1.84 15.95
C ALA A 300 28.46 -2.99 15.61
N ALA A 301 29.77 -2.74 15.55
CA ALA A 301 30.79 -3.76 15.31
C ALA A 301 30.97 -4.77 16.48
N GLU A 302 30.41 -4.48 17.66
CA GLU A 302 30.38 -5.41 18.79
C GLU A 302 29.37 -6.54 18.58
N LEU A 303 28.41 -6.36 17.66
CA LEU A 303 27.37 -7.33 17.35
C LEU A 303 27.79 -8.24 16.19
N THR A 304 27.42 -9.52 16.28
CA THR A 304 27.76 -10.51 15.26
C THR A 304 26.62 -10.65 14.23
N ARG A 305 26.94 -11.14 13.03
CA ARG A 305 25.96 -11.36 11.94
C ARG A 305 25.46 -12.80 11.83
N ASP A 306 25.95 -13.70 12.69
CA ASP A 306 25.62 -15.12 12.70
C ASP A 306 24.27 -15.42 13.39
N ARG A 307 23.76 -14.49 14.19
CA ARG A 307 22.48 -14.61 14.91
C ARG A 307 21.61 -13.38 14.68
N PRO A 308 20.27 -13.54 14.56
CA PRO A 308 19.35 -12.41 14.47
C PRO A 308 19.43 -11.49 15.69
N ILE A 309 19.11 -10.22 15.51
CA ILE A 309 19.12 -9.20 16.57
C ILE A 309 17.68 -8.82 16.94
N VAL A 310 17.40 -8.78 18.23
CA VAL A 310 16.16 -8.18 18.77
C VAL A 310 16.51 -6.96 19.58
N THR A 311 16.04 -5.79 19.15
CA THR A 311 16.26 -4.54 19.88
C THR A 311 15.17 -4.33 20.91
N VAL A 312 15.57 -3.91 22.11
CA VAL A 312 14.68 -3.69 23.26
C VAL A 312 14.91 -2.31 23.84
N CYS A 313 13.81 -1.62 24.17
CA CYS A 313 13.89 -0.40 24.97
C CYS A 313 12.77 -0.38 26.03
N ARG A 314 12.51 0.78 26.63
CA ARG A 314 11.44 0.91 27.63
C ARG A 314 10.06 0.56 27.08
N ALA A 315 9.70 1.05 25.90
CA ALA A 315 8.33 1.02 25.38
C ALA A 315 8.20 0.74 23.86
N GLY A 316 9.28 0.32 23.20
CA GLY A 316 9.30 0.01 21.75
C GLY A 316 9.79 1.13 20.82
N GLY A 317 9.76 2.40 21.24
CA GLY A 317 10.12 3.53 20.35
C GLY A 317 11.62 3.62 19.98
N ARG A 318 12.50 3.66 20.99
CA ARG A 318 13.96 3.72 20.77
C ARG A 318 14.50 2.47 20.08
N SER A 319 13.94 1.31 20.43
CA SER A 319 14.31 0.03 19.81
C SER A 319 13.87 -0.07 18.34
N ALA A 320 12.73 0.53 17.95
CA ALA A 320 12.38 0.64 16.54
C ALA A 320 13.42 1.47 15.76
N GLN A 321 13.86 2.62 16.30
CA GLN A 321 14.94 3.42 15.70
C GLN A 321 16.26 2.65 15.62
N ALA A 322 16.57 1.83 16.63
CA ALA A 322 17.73 0.96 16.62
C ALA A 322 17.73 -0.02 15.45
N THR A 323 16.56 -0.54 15.04
CA THR A 323 16.48 -1.43 13.86
C THR A 323 16.91 -0.71 12.57
N VAL A 324 16.60 0.58 12.43
CA VAL A 324 17.00 1.39 11.27
C VAL A 324 18.52 1.59 11.26
N ILE A 325 19.10 1.93 12.41
CA ILE A 325 20.55 2.12 12.58
C ILE A 325 21.29 0.82 12.24
N LEU A 326 20.83 -0.31 12.77
CA LEU A 326 21.45 -1.61 12.52
C LEU A 326 21.30 -2.04 11.05
N ARG A 327 20.15 -1.77 10.43
CA ARG A 327 19.97 -2.06 9.00
C ARG A 327 20.94 -1.24 8.13
N GLN A 328 21.17 0.03 8.46
CA GLN A 328 22.19 0.87 7.80
C GLN A 328 23.62 0.35 8.03
N ALA A 329 23.87 -0.33 9.15
CA ALA A 329 25.15 -1.00 9.43
C ALA A 329 25.29 -2.40 8.78
N GLY A 330 24.32 -2.80 7.93
CA GLY A 330 24.36 -4.04 7.16
C GLY A 330 23.95 -5.28 7.97
N PHE A 331 23.02 -5.14 8.91
CA PHE A 331 22.34 -6.25 9.56
C PHE A 331 20.96 -6.43 8.91
N ASP A 332 20.63 -7.66 8.49
CA ASP A 332 19.38 -7.94 7.77
C ASP A 332 18.32 -8.62 8.65
N ALA A 333 18.76 -9.52 9.54
CA ALA A 333 17.90 -10.24 10.48
C ALA A 333 17.74 -9.44 11.79
N ILE A 334 16.90 -8.41 11.76
CA ILE A 334 16.63 -7.54 12.91
C ILE A 334 15.12 -7.43 13.14
N ALA A 335 14.71 -7.47 14.42
CA ALA A 335 13.35 -7.14 14.82
C ALA A 335 13.32 -6.24 16.08
N ASN A 336 12.26 -5.47 16.21
CA ASN A 336 11.92 -4.69 17.39
C ASN A 336 11.07 -5.53 18.36
N LEU A 337 11.28 -5.39 19.67
CA LEU A 337 10.31 -5.86 20.65
C LEU A 337 9.21 -4.81 20.88
N GLY A 338 8.06 -5.00 20.23
CA GLY A 338 6.90 -4.12 20.35
C GLY A 338 6.41 -3.98 21.80
N GLY A 339 6.25 -2.74 22.28
CA GLY A 339 5.89 -2.44 23.67
C GLY A 339 7.05 -2.50 24.68
N GLY A 340 8.23 -2.98 24.27
CA GLY A 340 9.46 -2.99 25.07
C GLY A 340 9.35 -3.66 26.45
N MET A 341 10.21 -3.24 27.37
CA MET A 341 10.26 -3.77 28.73
C MET A 341 8.97 -3.55 29.54
N LEU A 342 8.18 -2.51 29.25
CA LEU A 342 6.89 -2.30 29.91
C LEU A 342 5.93 -3.46 29.62
N ARG A 343 5.76 -3.84 28.35
CA ARG A 343 4.90 -4.96 27.96
C ARG A 343 5.50 -6.30 28.44
N TRP A 344 6.80 -6.48 28.26
CA TRP A 344 7.50 -7.69 28.74
C TRP A 344 7.23 -7.97 30.22
N ARG A 345 7.31 -6.93 31.06
CA ARG A 345 7.03 -7.03 32.49
C ARG A 345 5.55 -7.20 32.82
N ALA A 346 4.67 -6.51 32.09
CA ALA A 346 3.22 -6.65 32.26
C ALA A 346 2.74 -8.07 31.95
N ASP A 347 3.37 -8.73 30.98
CA ASP A 347 3.11 -10.12 30.59
C ASP A 347 3.73 -11.14 31.57
N GLY A 348 4.45 -10.69 32.61
CA GLY A 348 5.04 -11.57 33.63
C GLY A 348 6.28 -12.36 33.16
N ARG A 349 6.93 -11.91 32.08
CA ARG A 349 8.06 -12.61 31.44
C ARG A 349 9.36 -12.49 32.23
N ALA A 350 10.26 -13.45 32.03
CA ALA A 350 11.52 -13.57 32.77
C ALA A 350 12.41 -12.32 32.64
N VAL A 351 12.98 -11.87 33.75
CA VAL A 351 13.92 -10.74 33.80
C VAL A 351 15.04 -10.97 34.82
N VAL A 352 16.17 -10.31 34.59
CA VAL A 352 17.27 -10.17 35.53
C VAL A 352 17.16 -8.83 36.27
N ASN A 353 17.37 -8.83 37.58
CA ASN A 353 17.37 -7.66 38.46
C ASN A 353 16.06 -6.83 38.49
N GLY A 354 14.95 -7.36 37.97
CA GLY A 354 13.64 -6.73 38.09
C GLY A 354 13.07 -6.85 39.50
N ARG A 355 12.47 -5.78 40.03
CA ARG A 355 11.61 -5.83 41.22
C ARG A 355 10.18 -5.61 40.76
N LEU A 356 9.25 -6.46 41.20
CA LEU A 356 7.81 -6.30 40.94
C LEU A 356 7.27 -5.03 41.60
#